data_AF-A0A0C3DP25-F1
#
_entry.id   AF-A0A0C3DP25-F1
#
_cell.length_a   1.000
_cell.length_b   1.000
_cell.length_c   1.000
_cell.angle_alpha   90.00
_cell.angle_beta   90.00
_cell.angle_gamma   90.00
#
_symmetry.space_group_name_H-M   'P 1'
#
loop_
_entity.id
_entity.type
_entity.pdbx_description
1 polymer ?
#
loop_
_entity_poly.entity_id
_entity_poly.type
_entity_poly.pdbx_seq_one_letter_code
_entity_poly.pdbx_strand_id
1 'polypeptide(L)'
;KKWNTSDLLTIFLDTVTVKFTKMDGSSETLQGRWCMVCRDNAAYVAKYGKWKTFHLGSNSACQQHIHLHYKLYQQQCTEQNIAENNHAIPWEVLEERRQQQVR
;
A
#
# COMPACT_ATOMS: atom_id res chain seq x y z
N LYS A 1 -12.36 -9.74 -15.75
CA LYS A 1 -12.59 -8.86 -14.57
C LYS A 1 -11.45 -7.83 -14.52
N LYS A 2 -11.73 -6.54 -14.75
CA LYS A 2 -10.74 -5.48 -14.53
C LYS A 2 -10.59 -5.33 -13.02
N TRP A 3 -9.43 -5.70 -12.47
CA TRP A 3 -9.15 -5.49 -11.05
C TRP A 3 -9.28 -4.00 -10.77
N ASN A 4 -10.20 -3.63 -9.88
CA ASN A 4 -10.34 -2.24 -9.48
C ASN A 4 -9.13 -1.90 -8.62
N THR A 5 -8.20 -1.11 -9.15
CA THR A 5 -6.99 -0.65 -8.47
C THR A 5 -7.20 0.68 -7.74
N SER A 6 -8.43 1.20 -7.71
CA SER A 6 -8.73 2.42 -6.94
C SER A 6 -8.50 2.22 -5.44
N ASP A 7 -8.65 0.98 -4.95
CA ASP A 7 -8.38 0.64 -3.56
C ASP A 7 -6.91 0.88 -3.19
N LEU A 8 -5.97 0.70 -4.12
CA LEU A 8 -4.56 0.99 -3.88
C LEU A 8 -4.34 2.47 -3.56
N LEU A 9 -5.14 3.37 -4.15
CA LEU A 9 -5.00 4.82 -3.99
C LEU A 9 -5.42 5.32 -2.59
N THR A 10 -5.99 4.45 -1.76
CA THR A 10 -6.30 4.77 -0.36
C THR A 10 -5.01 4.92 0.47
N ILE A 11 -4.07 4.00 0.29
CA ILE A 11 -2.79 3.95 1.02
C ILE A 11 -1.62 4.45 0.18
N PHE A 12 -1.65 4.19 -1.12
CA PHE A 12 -0.58 4.56 -2.05
C PHE A 12 -0.93 5.79 -2.86
N LEU A 13 0.09 6.54 -3.26
CA LEU A 13 -0.06 7.48 -4.36
C LEU A 13 -0.19 6.75 -5.70
N ASP A 14 -0.61 7.51 -6.71
CA ASP A 14 -0.55 7.02 -8.08
C ASP A 14 0.89 6.71 -8.51
N THR A 15 1.03 5.94 -9.59
CA THR A 15 2.34 5.53 -10.08
C THR A 15 3.14 6.77 -10.48
N VAL A 16 4.31 6.94 -9.89
CA VAL A 16 5.24 8.03 -10.20
C VAL A 16 6.59 7.50 -10.62
N THR A 17 7.27 8.27 -11.46
CA THR A 17 8.66 8.02 -11.85
C THR A 17 9.56 8.91 -11.01
N VAL A 18 10.47 8.31 -10.24
CA VAL A 18 11.37 9.01 -9.33
C VAL A 18 12.80 8.71 -9.72
N LYS A 19 13.61 9.76 -9.83
CA LYS A 19 15.06 9.66 -9.96
C LYS A 19 15.68 9.66 -8.57
N PHE A 20 16.41 8.61 -8.25
CA PHE A 20 17.14 8.48 -7.01
C PHE A 20 18.62 8.58 -7.27
N THR A 21 19.28 9.49 -6.56
CA THR A 21 20.73 9.69 -6.64
C THR A 21 21.39 8.99 -5.47
N LYS A 22 22.35 8.12 -5.75
CA LYS A 22 23.19 7.44 -4.77
C LYS A 22 24.35 8.34 -4.36
N MET A 23 25.03 7.99 -3.26
CA MET A 23 26.16 8.78 -2.73
C MET A 23 27.37 8.82 -3.68
N ASP A 24 27.50 7.82 -4.56
CA ASP A 24 28.54 7.74 -5.59
C ASP A 24 28.28 8.66 -6.80
N GLY A 25 27.18 9.44 -6.78
CA GLY A 25 26.76 10.31 -7.87
C GLY A 25 26.01 9.59 -9.00
N SER A 26 25.91 8.25 -8.95
CA SER A 26 25.07 7.51 -9.89
C SER A 26 23.60 7.75 -9.57
N SER A 27 22.76 7.64 -10.60
CA SER A 27 21.32 7.82 -10.43
C SER A 27 20.53 6.73 -11.13
N GLU A 28 19.48 6.27 -10.47
CA GLU A 28 18.53 5.30 -11.00
C GLU A 28 17.16 5.95 -11.10
N THR A 29 16.51 5.79 -12.24
CA THR A 29 15.14 6.25 -12.46
C THR A 29 14.22 5.05 -12.36
N LEU A 30 13.28 5.09 -11.41
CA LEU A 30 12.38 3.99 -11.13
C LEU A 30 10.93 4.44 -11.13
N GLN A 31 10.07 3.56 -11.64
CA GLN A 31 8.63 3.75 -11.64
C GLN A 31 8.00 2.90 -10.53
N GLY A 32 7.16 3.51 -9.69
CA GLY A 32 6.58 2.85 -8.53
C GLY A 32 5.58 3.73 -7.79
N ARG A 33 5.19 3.32 -6.58
CA ARG A 33 4.19 4.02 -5.76
C ARG A 33 4.74 4.34 -4.38
N TRP A 34 4.33 5.48 -3.83
CA TRP A 34 4.64 5.85 -2.45
C TRP A 34 3.55 5.35 -1.52
N CYS A 35 3.90 4.60 -0.48
CA CYS A 35 2.99 4.42 0.65
C CYS A 35 2.98 5.71 1.47
N MET A 36 1.82 6.38 1.54
CA MET A 36 1.70 7.66 2.25
C MET A 36 1.91 7.50 3.75
N VAL A 37 1.38 6.42 4.33
CA VAL A 37 1.50 6.13 5.78
C VAL A 37 2.96 5.94 6.19
N CYS A 38 3.72 5.12 5.46
CA CYS A 38 5.13 4.91 5.77
C CYS A 38 5.98 6.15 5.50
N ARG A 39 5.67 6.89 4.43
CA ARG A 39 6.41 8.09 4.04
C ARG A 39 6.25 9.22 5.04
N ASP A 40 5.06 9.37 5.61
CA ASP A 40 4.74 10.47 6.53
C ASP A 40 5.09 10.09 8.00
N ASN A 41 5.48 8.83 8.25
CA ASN A 41 6.05 8.40 9.52
C ASN A 41 7.54 8.79 9.64
N ALA A 42 7.80 9.92 10.30
CA ALA A 42 9.14 10.47 10.48
C ALA A 42 10.12 9.49 11.16
N ALA A 43 9.68 8.72 12.15
CA ALA A 43 10.53 7.75 12.85
C ALA A 43 10.94 6.60 11.92
N TYR A 44 10.01 6.12 11.09
CA TYR A 44 10.29 5.08 10.10
C TYR A 44 11.27 5.59 9.03
N VAL A 45 11.03 6.78 8.49
CA VAL A 45 11.91 7.40 7.47
C VAL A 45 13.29 7.70 8.04
N ALA A 46 13.39 8.17 9.29
CA ALA A 46 14.69 8.39 9.93
C ALA A 46 15.49 7.09 10.10
N LYS A 47 14.81 5.98 10.43
CA LYS A 47 15.45 4.69 10.67
C LYS A 47 15.85 3.96 9.38
N TYR A 48 14.99 3.97 8.37
CA TYR A 48 15.12 3.12 7.18
C TYR A 48 15.37 3.89 5.87
N GLY A 49 15.22 5.22 5.92
CA GLY A 49 15.31 6.08 4.74
C GLY A 49 14.02 6.12 3.93
N LYS A 50 13.80 7.24 3.23
CA LYS A 50 12.61 7.47 2.41
C LYS A 50 12.47 6.43 1.30
N TRP A 51 13.56 5.95 0.73
CA TRP A 51 13.54 4.90 -0.31
C TRP A 51 12.68 3.68 0.08
N LYS A 52 12.73 3.25 1.35
CA LYS A 52 11.99 2.08 1.83
C LYS A 52 10.48 2.24 1.83
N THR A 53 9.97 3.46 1.64
CA THR A 53 8.54 3.74 1.50
C THR A 53 8.09 3.81 0.04
N PHE A 54 9.02 3.59 -0.91
CA PHE A 54 8.74 3.49 -2.35
C PHE A 54 8.64 2.03 -2.78
N HIS A 55 7.50 1.68 -3.37
CA HIS A 55 7.21 0.32 -3.81
C HIS A 55 7.26 0.23 -5.32
N LEU A 56 8.23 -0.53 -5.82
CA LEU A 56 8.45 -0.84 -7.24
C LEU A 56 7.58 -2.02 -7.72
N GLY A 57 6.95 -2.72 -6.78
CA GLY A 57 6.30 -4.00 -7.01
C GLY A 57 4.98 -3.92 -7.76
N SER A 58 4.51 -5.08 -8.21
CA SER A 58 3.18 -5.24 -8.80
C SER A 58 2.07 -4.89 -7.80
N ASN A 59 0.83 -4.76 -8.30
CA ASN A 59 -0.33 -4.52 -7.46
C ASN A 59 -0.43 -5.53 -6.29
N SER A 60 -0.08 -6.80 -6.52
CA SER A 60 -0.08 -7.83 -5.48
C SER A 60 0.91 -7.53 -4.35
N ALA A 61 2.11 -7.04 -4.68
CA ALA A 61 3.08 -6.65 -3.67
C ALA A 61 2.61 -5.43 -2.86
N CYS A 62 1.93 -4.47 -3.53
CA CYS A 62 1.30 -3.33 -2.85
C CYS A 62 0.17 -3.80 -1.92
N GLN A 63 -0.66 -4.77 -2.34
CA GLN A 63 -1.74 -5.34 -1.54
C GLN A 63 -1.23 -6.07 -0.30
N GLN A 64 -0.14 -6.82 -0.41
CA GLN A 64 0.51 -7.43 0.75
C GLN A 64 1.02 -6.37 1.73
N HIS A 65 1.54 -5.25 1.23
CA HIS A 65 1.95 -4.14 2.09
C HIS A 65 0.75 -3.48 2.78
N ILE A 66 -0.42 -3.37 2.12
CA ILE A 66 -1.65 -2.84 2.70
C ILE A 66 -2.07 -3.61 3.96
N HIS A 67 -1.73 -4.90 4.10
CA HIS A 67 -2.03 -5.66 5.31
C HIS A 67 -1.46 -4.99 6.57
N LEU A 68 -0.30 -4.34 6.49
CA LEU A 68 0.32 -3.58 7.59
C LEU A 68 -0.48 -2.33 7.97
N HIS A 69 -1.32 -1.83 7.07
CA HIS A 69 -2.14 -0.63 7.21
C HIS A 69 -3.64 -0.93 7.09
N TYR A 70 -4.03 -2.19 7.31
CA TYR A 70 -5.36 -2.68 6.97
C TYR A 70 -6.50 -1.86 7.61
N LYS A 71 -6.36 -1.47 8.88
CA LYS A 71 -7.38 -0.66 9.57
C LYS A 71 -7.66 0.67 8.87
N LEU A 72 -6.60 1.38 8.46
CA LEU A 72 -6.73 2.64 7.74
C LEU A 72 -7.29 2.42 6.34
N TYR A 73 -6.80 1.38 5.65
CA TYR A 73 -7.31 0.97 4.35
C TYR A 73 -8.82 0.69 4.38
N GLN A 74 -9.28 -0.11 5.35
CA GLN A 74 -10.70 -0.45 5.52
C GLN A 74 -11.54 0.80 5.76
N GLN A 75 -11.07 1.72 6.61
CA GLN A 75 -11.76 2.98 6.88
C GLN A 75 -11.87 3.83 5.60
N GLN A 76 -10.78 4.02 4.87
CA GLN A 76 -10.76 4.81 3.64
C GLN A 76 -11.60 4.18 2.52
N CYS A 77 -11.59 2.85 2.38
CA CYS A 77 -12.48 2.13 1.47
C CYS A 77 -13.94 2.39 1.82
N THR A 78 -14.29 2.34 3.11
CA THR A 78 -15.65 2.62 3.58
C THR A 78 -16.08 4.06 3.28
N GLU A 79 -15.23 5.03 3.63
CA GLU A 79 -15.49 6.47 3.41
C GLU A 79 -15.64 6.83 1.93
N GLN A 80 -14.86 6.19 1.06
CA GLN A 80 -14.89 6.44 -0.39
C GLN A 80 -15.89 5.54 -1.12
N ASN A 81 -16.63 4.68 -0.41
CA ASN A 81 -17.54 3.69 -0.98
C ASN A 81 -16.86 2.79 -2.05
N ILE A 82 -15.62 2.40 -1.76
CA ILE A 82 -14.81 1.49 -2.57
C ILE A 82 -14.90 0.10 -1.95
N ALA A 83 -15.24 -0.91 -2.75
CA ALA A 83 -15.20 -2.28 -2.30
C ALA A 83 -13.75 -2.71 -2.01
N GLU A 84 -13.50 -3.21 -0.80
CA GLU A 84 -12.21 -3.77 -0.42
C GLU A 84 -11.80 -4.91 -1.36
N ASN A 85 -10.52 -4.94 -1.70
CA ASN A 85 -9.97 -6.01 -2.51
C ASN A 85 -9.68 -7.23 -1.64
N ASN A 86 -10.20 -8.40 -2.01
CA ASN A 86 -9.97 -9.65 -1.27
C ASN A 86 -8.48 -9.97 -1.04
N HIS A 87 -7.59 -9.54 -1.94
CA HIS A 87 -6.14 -9.75 -1.77
C HIS A 87 -5.50 -8.78 -0.76
N ALA A 88 -6.14 -7.64 -0.49
CA ALA A 88 -5.69 -6.64 0.48
C ALA A 88 -6.30 -6.86 1.88
N ILE A 89 -7.26 -7.78 2.03
CA ILE A 89 -7.82 -8.15 3.33
C ILE A 89 -6.94 -9.24 3.96
N PRO A 90 -6.43 -9.03 5.20
CA PRO A 90 -5.74 -10.06 5.95
C PRO A 90 -6.62 -11.30 6.15
N TRP A 91 -5.99 -12.49 6.14
CA TRP A 91 -6.70 -13.76 6.32
C TRP A 91 -7.55 -13.81 7.60
N GLU A 92 -7.03 -13.28 8.70
CA GLU A 92 -7.72 -13.24 10.00
C GLU A 92 -9.07 -12.54 9.89
N VAL A 93 -9.13 -11.42 9.17
CA VAL A 93 -10.35 -10.66 8.97
C VAL A 93 -11.32 -11.36 8.03
N LEU A 94 -10.82 -12.04 6.99
CA LEU A 94 -11.66 -12.86 6.12
C LEU A 94 -12.31 -14.01 6.89
N GLU A 95 -11.55 -14.65 7.78
CA GLU A 95 -12.03 -15.75 8.60
C GLU A 95 -13.09 -15.27 9.60
N GLU A 96 -12.88 -14.14 10.27
CA GLU A 96 -13.87 -13.53 11.16
C GLU A 96 -15.19 -13.22 10.42
N ARG A 97 -15.11 -12.62 9.22
CA ARG A 97 -16.29 -12.34 8.38
C ARG A 97 -17.04 -13.62 8.00
N ARG A 98 -16.30 -14.69 7.69
CA ARG A 98 -16.88 -16.00 7.36
C ARG A 98 -17.63 -16.61 8.54
N GLN A 99 -17.04 -16.57 9.73
CA GLN A 99 -17.66 -17.10 10.96
C GLN A 99 -18.92 -16.33 11.36
N GLN A 100 -18.94 -15.01 11.15
CA GLN A 100 -20.12 -14.17 11.43
C GLN A 100 -21.30 -14.45 10.50
N GLN A 101 -21.06 -14.89 9.26
CA GLN A 101 -22.13 -15.21 8.30
C GLN A 101 -22.76 -16.59 8.54
N VAL A 102 -22.07 -17.48 9.27
CA VAL A 102 -22.54 -18.84 9.57
C VAL A 102 -23.36 -18.87 10.88
N ARG A 103 -23.40 -17.77 11.62
CA ARG A 103 -24.06 -17.64 12.92
C ARG A 103 -25.40 -16.91 12.81
#